data_AF-A0A949CKE6-F1
#
_entry.id   AF-A0A949CKE6-F1
#
_cell.length_a   1.000
_cell.length_b   1.000
_cell.length_c   1.000
_cell.angle_alpha   90.00
_cell.angle_beta   90.00
_cell.angle_gamma   90.00
#
_symmetry.space_group_name_H-M   'P 1'
#
loop_
_entity.id
_entity.type
_entity.pdbx_description
1 polymer ?
#
loop_
_entity_poly.entity_id
_entity_poly.type
_entity_poly.pdbx_seq_one_letter_code
_entity_poly.pdbx_strand_id
1 'polypeptide(L)'
;MTKFRLATLLKLRERDRDHAAKSVQDALLAIEKIEQSKRELLSENEQMNLVRKNASHGSINLKKLLDAQRFQMILDTQVEQLNQHLGQLSQELERRKATLLRCQVALKSLEKLR
;
A
#
# COMPACT_ATOMS: atom_id res chain seq x y z
N MET A 1 -22.85 15.56 -38.46
CA MET A 1 -23.24 15.25 -37.05
C MET A 1 -22.39 14.16 -36.37
N THR A 2 -21.87 13.16 -37.08
CA THR A 2 -21.09 12.04 -36.51
C THR A 2 -19.76 12.45 -35.85
N LYS A 3 -19.04 13.42 -36.41
CA LYS A 3 -17.77 13.95 -35.84
C LYS A 3 -17.92 14.53 -34.42
N PHE A 4 -19.04 15.21 -34.12
CA PHE A 4 -19.30 15.78 -32.80
C PHE A 4 -19.55 14.70 -31.75
N ARG A 5 -20.34 13.67 -32.10
CA ARG A 5 -20.61 12.52 -31.20
C ARG A 5 -19.33 11.73 -30.88
N LEU A 6 -18.45 11.54 -31.85
CA LEU A 6 -17.16 10.87 -31.63
C LEU A 6 -16.25 11.67 -30.70
N ALA A 7 -16.17 12.99 -30.88
CA ALA A 7 -15.37 13.86 -30.02
C ALA A 7 -15.85 13.85 -28.56
N THR A 8 -17.17 13.84 -28.33
CA THR A 8 -17.74 13.73 -26.98
C THR A 8 -17.43 12.36 -26.35
N LEU A 9 -17.53 11.28 -27.12
CA LEU A 9 -17.18 9.93 -26.64
C LEU A 9 -15.69 9.80 -26.30
N LEU A 10 -14.81 10.37 -27.10
CA LEU A 10 -13.37 10.41 -26.82
C LEU A 10 -13.09 11.11 -25.49
N LYS A 11 -13.65 12.32 -25.28
CA LYS A 11 -13.51 13.05 -24.02
C LYS A 11 -14.01 12.27 -22.82
N LEU A 12 -15.11 11.52 -22.97
CA LEU A 12 -15.62 10.66 -21.90
C LEU A 12 -14.61 9.54 -21.57
N ARG A 13 -14.05 8.86 -22.59
CA ARG A 13 -13.06 7.80 -22.38
C ARG A 13 -11.73 8.29 -21.83
N GLU A 14 -11.30 9.49 -22.19
CA GLU A 14 -10.14 10.15 -21.58
C GLU A 14 -10.37 10.34 -20.08
N ARG A 15 -11.54 10.85 -19.69
CA ARG A 15 -11.91 11.02 -18.27
C ARG A 15 -11.97 9.69 -17.52
N ASP A 16 -12.54 8.65 -18.13
CA ASP A 16 -12.58 7.31 -17.55
C ASP A 16 -11.16 6.76 -17.29
N ARG A 17 -10.26 6.91 -18.27
CA ARG A 17 -8.85 6.52 -18.13
C ARG A 17 -8.17 7.31 -17.01
N ASP A 18 -8.36 8.62 -16.97
CA ASP A 18 -7.71 9.48 -15.98
C ASP A 18 -8.19 9.18 -14.56
N HIS A 19 -9.49 8.89 -14.40
CA HIS A 19 -10.03 8.43 -13.13
C HIS A 19 -9.42 7.07 -12.71
N ALA A 20 -9.31 6.11 -13.64
CA ALA A 20 -8.67 4.83 -13.37
C ALA A 20 -7.18 4.99 -13.02
N ALA A 21 -6.46 5.90 -13.68
CA ALA A 21 -5.07 6.19 -13.40
C ALA A 21 -4.88 6.78 -12.00
N LYS A 22 -5.73 7.75 -11.63
CA LYS A 22 -5.76 8.30 -10.27
C LYS A 22 -6.03 7.22 -9.22
N SER A 23 -6.99 6.32 -9.49
CA SER A 23 -7.32 5.23 -8.56
C SER A 23 -6.14 4.28 -8.33
N VAL A 24 -5.32 4.00 -9.36
CA VAL A 24 -4.07 3.23 -9.22
C VAL A 24 -3.06 4.00 -8.38
N GLN A 25 -2.88 5.30 -8.64
CA GLN A 25 -1.96 6.15 -7.87
C GLN A 25 -2.36 6.21 -6.39
N ASP A 26 -3.64 6.38 -6.08
CA ASP A 26 -4.14 6.41 -4.71
C ASP A 26 -3.85 5.09 -3.97
N ALA A 27 -3.97 3.95 -4.65
CA ALA A 27 -3.64 2.64 -4.09
C ALA A 27 -2.13 2.48 -3.82
N LEU A 28 -1.28 2.93 -4.75
CA LEU A 28 0.17 2.92 -4.56
C LEU A 28 0.60 3.77 -3.37
N LEU A 29 0.05 4.98 -3.24
CA LEU A 29 0.33 5.88 -2.11
C LEU A 29 -0.14 5.28 -0.77
N ALA A 30 -1.26 4.56 -0.77
CA ALA A 30 -1.73 3.86 0.43
C ALA A 30 -0.78 2.72 0.84
N ILE A 31 -0.30 1.93 -0.14
CA ILE A 31 0.69 0.88 0.09
C ILE A 31 1.98 1.47 0.66
N GLU A 32 2.52 2.50 0.03
CA GLU A 32 3.75 3.17 0.46
C GLU A 32 3.67 3.68 1.90
N LYS A 33 2.54 4.26 2.29
CA LYS A 33 2.29 4.71 3.67
C LYS A 33 2.34 3.55 4.67
N ILE A 34 1.69 2.43 4.36
CA ILE A 34 1.68 1.27 5.26
C ILE A 34 3.08 0.64 5.36
N GLU A 35 3.80 0.55 4.24
CA GLU A 35 5.18 0.08 4.25
C GLU A 35 6.09 0.99 5.06
N GLN A 36 5.90 2.31 4.98
CA GLN A 36 6.64 3.28 5.77
C GLN A 36 6.35 3.10 7.27
N SER A 37 5.08 3.00 7.68
CA SER A 37 4.72 2.73 9.07
C SER A 37 5.29 1.40 9.58
N LYS A 38 5.32 0.36 8.74
CA LYS A 38 5.97 -0.91 9.08
C LYS A 38 7.47 -0.75 9.30
N ARG A 39 8.17 0.00 8.42
CA ARG A 39 9.61 0.27 8.58
C ARG A 39 9.90 1.05 9.86
N GLU A 40 9.09 2.04 10.18
CA GLU A 40 9.21 2.84 11.40
C GLU A 40 9.05 1.96 12.65
N LEU A 41 8.02 1.13 12.69
CA LEU A 41 7.75 0.21 13.80
C LEU A 41 8.90 -0.80 14.02
N LEU A 42 9.44 -1.37 12.94
CA LEU A 42 10.57 -2.30 13.02
C LEU A 42 11.85 -1.61 13.47
N SER A 43 12.12 -0.40 12.98
CA SER A 43 13.27 0.42 13.39
C SER A 43 13.20 0.76 14.89
N GLU A 44 12.03 1.17 15.38
CA GLU A 44 11.81 1.43 16.81
C GLU A 44 12.06 0.18 17.66
N ASN A 45 11.63 -0.99 17.20
CA ASN A 45 11.90 -2.24 17.89
C ASN A 45 13.40 -2.56 17.94
N GLU A 46 14.12 -2.41 16.82
CA GLU A 46 15.56 -2.64 16.76
C GLU A 46 16.31 -1.73 17.74
N GLN A 47 15.94 -0.45 17.81
CA GLN A 47 16.50 0.50 18.78
C GLN A 47 16.23 0.04 20.23
N MET A 48 15.01 -0.37 20.54
CA MET A 48 14.66 -0.88 21.88
C MET A 48 15.40 -2.18 22.23
N ASN A 49 15.70 -3.02 21.25
CA ASN A 49 16.49 -4.24 21.47
C ASN A 49 17.96 -3.94 21.74
N LEU A 50 18.55 -2.94 21.06
CA LEU A 50 19.91 -2.48 21.33
C LEU A 50 20.04 -1.93 22.75
N VAL A 51 19.08 -1.09 23.18
CA VAL A 51 19.03 -0.55 24.56
C VAL A 51 18.91 -1.69 25.58
N ARG A 52 18.05 -2.68 25.33
CA ARG A 52 17.89 -3.85 26.21
C ARG A 52 19.16 -4.70 26.31
N LYS A 53 19.85 -4.96 25.19
CA LYS A 53 21.11 -5.71 25.17
C LYS A 53 22.18 -5.01 26.00
N ASN A 54 22.34 -3.70 25.84
CA ASN A 54 23.32 -2.91 26.60
C ASN A 54 23.00 -2.82 28.10
N ALA A 55 21.72 -2.81 28.47
CA ALA A 55 21.27 -2.79 29.86
C ALA A 55 21.32 -4.16 30.57
N SER A 56 21.57 -5.26 29.83
CA SER A 56 21.54 -6.63 30.36
C SER A 56 22.83 -7.09 31.07
N HIS A 57 23.85 -6.23 31.17
CA HIS A 57 25.12 -6.52 31.88
C HIS A 57 25.03 -6.37 33.41
N GLY A 58 23.98 -6.91 34.01
CA GLY A 58 23.71 -6.92 35.47
C GLY A 58 22.52 -7.82 35.80
N SER A 59 22.29 -8.13 37.09
CA SER A 59 21.38 -9.22 37.52
C SER A 59 20.04 -9.26 36.76
N ILE A 60 19.69 -10.46 36.27
CA ILE A 60 18.51 -10.68 35.44
C ILE A 60 17.25 -10.41 36.26
N ASN A 61 16.51 -9.36 35.90
CA ASN A 61 15.20 -9.07 36.48
C ASN A 61 14.11 -9.79 35.67
N LEU A 62 13.54 -10.86 36.24
CA LEU A 62 12.49 -11.70 35.61
C LEU A 62 11.28 -10.88 35.11
N LYS A 63 10.90 -9.82 35.83
CA LYS A 63 9.79 -8.94 35.41
C LYS A 63 10.10 -8.23 34.10
N LYS A 64 11.33 -7.70 33.97
CA LYS A 64 11.78 -7.03 32.74
C LYS A 64 11.84 -8.00 31.55
N LEU A 65 12.15 -9.27 31.78
CA LEU A 65 12.16 -10.30 30.75
C LEU A 65 10.75 -10.61 30.24
N LEU A 66 9.78 -10.77 31.16
CA LEU A 66 8.39 -11.01 30.80
C LEU A 66 7.76 -9.81 30.08
N ASP A 67 8.05 -8.59 30.55
CA ASP A 67 7.59 -7.36 29.89
C ASP A 67 8.17 -7.24 28.46
N ALA A 68 9.43 -7.63 28.27
CA ALA A 68 10.07 -7.65 26.97
C ALA A 68 9.44 -8.66 26.00
N GLN A 69 9.09 -9.86 26.47
CA GLN A 69 8.40 -10.88 25.67
C GLN A 69 6.99 -10.44 25.26
N ARG A 70 6.23 -9.85 26.20
CA ARG A 70 4.88 -9.32 25.91
C ARG A 70 4.93 -8.23 24.86
N PHE A 71 5.88 -7.31 24.99
CA PHE A 71 6.08 -6.26 24.00
C PHE A 71 6.41 -6.83 22.62
N GLN A 72 7.27 -7.85 22.54
CA GLN A 72 7.59 -8.50 21.27
C GLN A 72 6.36 -9.14 20.63
N MET A 73 5.53 -9.83 21.41
CA MET A 73 4.30 -10.45 20.90
C MET A 73 3.31 -9.43 20.33
N ILE A 74 3.18 -8.27 20.98
CA ILE A 74 2.34 -7.17 20.48
C ILE A 74 2.89 -6.65 19.15
N LEU A 75 4.20 -6.46 19.07
CA LEU A 75 4.83 -5.97 17.85
C LEU A 75 4.68 -6.95 16.69
N ASP A 76 4.90 -8.24 16.92
CA ASP A 76 4.72 -9.28 15.89
C ASP A 76 3.28 -9.28 15.38
N THR A 77 2.31 -9.11 16.27
CA THR A 77 0.88 -8.99 15.91
C THR A 77 0.61 -7.76 15.06
N GLN A 78 1.18 -6.60 15.41
CA GLN A 78 1.03 -5.37 14.63
C GLN A 78 1.66 -5.48 13.25
N VAL A 79 2.86 -6.06 13.16
CA VAL A 79 3.56 -6.31 11.89
C VAL A 79 2.74 -7.25 11.01
N GLU A 80 2.15 -8.30 11.59
CA GLU A 80 1.31 -9.24 10.87
C GLU A 80 0.03 -8.57 10.34
N GLN A 81 -0.62 -7.72 11.13
CA GLN A 81 -1.77 -6.94 10.67
C GLN A 81 -1.40 -6.01 9.49
N LEU A 82 -0.26 -5.33 9.57
CA LEU A 82 0.24 -4.49 8.47
C LEU A 82 0.51 -5.32 7.20
N ASN A 83 1.07 -6.53 7.34
CA ASN A 83 1.28 -7.45 6.21
C ASN A 83 -0.05 -7.88 5.56
N GLN A 84 -1.06 -8.18 6.37
CA GLN A 84 -2.39 -8.54 5.87
C GLN A 84 -3.03 -7.38 5.10
N HIS A 85 -2.94 -6.16 5.62
CA HIS A 85 -3.42 -4.97 4.92
C HIS A 85 -2.66 -4.71 3.61
N LEU A 86 -1.34 -4.88 3.59
CA LEU A 86 -0.55 -4.80 2.36
C LEU A 86 -0.97 -5.85 1.33
N GLY A 87 -1.23 -7.09 1.77
CA GLY A 87 -1.72 -8.15 0.90
C GLY A 87 -3.07 -7.79 0.26
N GLN A 88 -4.00 -7.27 1.05
CA GLN A 88 -5.32 -6.82 0.57
C GLN A 88 -5.20 -5.65 -0.41
N LEU A 89 -4.40 -4.63 -0.10
CA LEU A 89 -4.18 -3.49 -0.97
C LEU A 89 -3.46 -3.87 -2.26
N SER A 90 -2.54 -4.83 -2.22
CA SER A 90 -1.85 -5.32 -3.40
C SER A 90 -2.81 -6.03 -4.36
N GLN A 91 -3.73 -6.85 -3.85
CA GLN A 91 -4.78 -7.46 -4.67
C GLN A 91 -5.69 -6.41 -5.31
N GLU A 92 -6.06 -5.38 -4.55
CA GLU A 92 -6.89 -4.30 -5.05
C GLU A 92 -6.16 -3.42 -6.08
N LEU A 93 -4.86 -3.17 -5.89
CA LEU A 93 -4.01 -2.50 -6.86
C LEU A 93 -4.02 -3.22 -8.22
N GLU A 94 -3.88 -4.54 -8.22
CA GLU A 94 -3.92 -5.33 -9.46
C GLU A 94 -5.27 -5.24 -10.17
N ARG A 95 -6.38 -5.24 -9.42
CA ARG A 95 -7.73 -5.00 -9.99
C ARG A 95 -7.86 -3.61 -10.62
N ARG A 96 -7.29 -2.59 -9.98
CA ARG A 96 -7.28 -1.21 -10.50
C ARG A 96 -6.40 -1.07 -11.74
N LYS A 97 -5.22 -1.71 -11.77
CA LYS A 97 -4.35 -1.77 -12.96
C LYS A 97 -5.06 -2.43 -14.14
N ALA A 98 -5.75 -3.56 -13.91
CA ALA A 98 -6.54 -4.21 -14.95
C ALA A 98 -7.65 -3.28 -15.49
N THR A 99 -8.27 -2.49 -14.61
CA THR A 99 -9.28 -1.49 -15.01
C THR A 99 -8.69 -0.38 -15.86
N LEU A 100 -7.55 0.19 -15.45
CA LEU A 100 -6.83 1.20 -16.22
C LEU A 100 -6.47 0.68 -17.61
N LEU A 101 -5.97 -0.55 -17.72
CA LEU A 101 -5.65 -1.17 -19.00
C LEU A 101 -6.88 -1.27 -19.91
N ARG A 102 -8.04 -1.70 -19.37
CA ARG A 102 -9.30 -1.73 -20.14
C ARG A 102 -9.70 -0.35 -20.65
N CYS A 103 -9.60 0.69 -19.81
CA CYS A 103 -9.89 2.06 -20.21
C CYS A 103 -8.94 2.55 -21.32
N GLN A 104 -7.65 2.24 -21.23
CA GLN A 104 -6.65 2.58 -22.24
C GLN A 104 -6.93 1.89 -23.58
N VAL A 105 -7.26 0.60 -23.57
CA VAL A 105 -7.63 -0.15 -24.78
C VAL A 105 -8.89 0.43 -25.42
N ALA A 106 -9.91 0.74 -24.62
CA ALA A 106 -11.14 1.36 -25.10
C ALA A 106 -10.89 2.72 -25.76
N LEU A 107 -10.08 3.59 -25.12
CA LEU A 107 -9.70 4.88 -25.70
C LEU A 107 -8.95 4.70 -27.03
N LYS A 108 -7.93 3.83 -27.06
CA LYS A 108 -7.14 3.55 -28.27
C LYS A 108 -7.99 3.01 -29.42
N SER A 109 -9.04 2.25 -29.12
CA SER A 109 -9.97 1.78 -30.14
C SER A 109 -10.78 2.91 -30.78
N LEU A 110 -11.20 3.91 -29.99
CA LEU A 110 -11.91 5.09 -30.49
C LEU A 110 -10.99 6.06 -31.24
N GLU A 111 -9.74 6.21 -30.80
CA GLU A 111 -8.75 7.04 -31.50
C GLU A 111 -8.49 6.56 -32.93
N LYS A 112 -8.56 5.25 -33.17
CA LYS A 112 -8.45 4.67 -34.51
C LYS A 112 -9.62 4.97 -35.44
N LEU A 113 -10.77 5.39 -34.89
CA LEU A 113 -11.98 5.74 -35.66
C LEU A 113 -12.03 7.24 -36.01
N ARG A 114 -11.06 8.01 -35.53
CA ARG A 114 -10.94 9.45 -35.75
C ARG A 114 -10.28 9.74 -37.09
#